data_AF-A0A424SVH2-F1
#
_entry.id   AF-A0A424SVH2-F1
#
_cell.length_a   1.000
_cell.length_b   1.000
_cell.length_c   1.000
_cell.angle_alpha   90.00
_cell.angle_beta   90.00
_cell.angle_gamma   90.00
#
_symmetry.space_group_name_H-M   'P 1'
#
loop_
_entity.id
_entity.type
_entity.pdbx_description
1 polymer ?
#
loop_
_entity_poly.entity_id
_entity_poly.type
_entity_poly.pdbx_seq_one_letter_code
_entity_poly.pdbx_strand_id
1 'polypeptide(L)' 'MTEFTQGIFKTIGSTSMGRALIYTCGHVIIAMSVVSIVTGASLFEAGVVALVEPTINGVWFYALDKMCTKYIRS' A
#
# COMPACT_ATOMS: atom_id res chain seq x y z
N MET A 1 -5.68 26.14 -22.40
CA MET A 1 -4.79 25.04 -21.95
C MET A 1 -5.18 24.47 -20.57
N THR A 2 -5.74 25.29 -19.66
CA THR A 2 -6.17 24.85 -18.32
C THR A 2 -7.40 23.93 -18.31
N GLU A 3 -8.33 24.09 -19.25
CA GLU A 3 -9.54 23.26 -19.35
C GLU A 3 -9.25 21.80 -19.71
N PHE A 4 -8.23 21.55 -20.53
CA PHE A 4 -7.81 20.19 -20.89
C PHE A 4 -7.20 19.46 -19.68
N THR A 5 -6.36 20.15 -18.90
CA THR A 5 -5.81 19.64 -17.64
C THR A 5 -6.91 19.38 -16.60
N GLN A 6 -7.87 20.29 -16.45
CA GLN A 6 -9.01 20.14 -15.53
C GLN A 6 -9.93 18.98 -15.92
N GLY A 7 -10.20 18.80 -17.22
CA GLY A 7 -10.99 17.69 -17.75
C GLY A 7 -10.34 16.32 -17.57
N ILE A 8 -9.01 16.23 -17.76
CA ILE A 8 -8.23 15.01 -17.50
C ILE A 8 -8.22 14.68 -16.00
N PHE A 9 -7.97 15.66 -15.14
CA PHE A 9 -8.01 15.45 -13.68
C PHE A 9 -9.39 14.99 -13.19
N LYS A 10 -10.47 15.58 -13.72
CA LYS A 10 -11.84 15.18 -13.38
C LYS A 10 -12.17 13.77 -13.87
N THR A 11 -11.67 13.37 -15.04
CA THR A 11 -11.91 12.04 -15.64
C THR A 11 -11.08 10.95 -14.94
N ILE A 12 -9.81 11.21 -14.64
CA ILE A 12 -8.94 10.32 -13.86
C ILE A 12 -9.45 10.20 -12.41
N GLY A 13 -9.89 11.30 -11.80
CA GLY A 13 -10.49 11.29 -10.46
C GLY A 13 -11.84 10.57 -10.39
N SER A 14 -12.58 10.49 -11.49
CA SER A 14 -13.88 9.80 -11.56
C SER A 14 -13.74 8.29 -11.82
N THR A 15 -12.66 7.85 -12.47
CA THR A 15 -12.45 6.43 -12.77
C THR A 15 -11.77 5.68 -11.61
N SER A 16 -12.21 4.45 -11.35
CA SER A 16 -11.69 3.60 -10.26
C SER A 16 -10.17 3.40 -10.37
N MET A 17 -9.64 3.25 -11.60
CA MET A 17 -8.20 3.13 -11.86
C MET A 17 -7.40 4.39 -11.52
N GLY A 18 -7.94 5.58 -11.80
CA GLY A 18 -7.23 6.84 -11.54
C GLY A 18 -7.20 7.17 -10.05
N ARG A 19 -8.30 6.88 -9.34
CA ARG A 19 -8.33 6.95 -7.87
C ARG A 19 -7.36 5.94 -7.23
N ALA A 20 -7.29 4.71 -7.76
CA ALA A 20 -6.36 3.69 -7.29
C ALA A 20 -4.90 4.13 -7.49
N LEU A 21 -4.53 4.65 -8.66
CA LEU A 21 -3.19 5.15 -8.93
C LEU A 21 -2.79 6.30 -8.01
N ILE A 22 -3.67 7.29 -7.81
CA ILE A 22 -3.40 8.43 -6.91
C ILE A 22 -3.24 7.94 -5.46
N TYR A 23 -4.11 7.02 -5.02
CA TYR A 23 -4.04 6.43 -3.68
C TYR A 23 -2.75 5.64 -3.47
N THR A 24 -2.36 4.78 -4.42
CA THR A 24 -1.13 3.99 -4.33
C THR A 24 0.11 4.87 -4.32
N CYS A 25 0.21 5.86 -5.21
CA CYS A 25 1.33 6.79 -5.22
C CYS A 25 1.43 7.61 -3.92
N GLY A 26 0.31 8.15 -3.43
CA GLY A 26 0.27 8.91 -2.18
C GLY A 26 0.64 8.04 -0.97
N HIS A 27 0.10 6.83 -0.89
CA HIS A 27 0.39 5.87 0.17
C HIS A 27 1.88 5.53 0.25
N VAL A 28 2.51 5.26 -0.91
CA VAL A 28 3.94 4.92 -0.98
C VAL A 28 4.83 6.09 -0.51
N ILE A 29 4.52 7.32 -0.92
CA ILE A 29 5.29 8.52 -0.51
C ILE A 29 5.15 8.77 0.99
N ILE A 30 3.93 8.67 1.52
CA ILE A 30 3.66 8.90 2.95
C ILE A 30 4.33 7.79 3.78
N ALA A 31 4.21 6.51 3.39
CA ALA A 31 4.79 5.38 4.11
C ALA A 31 6.32 5.47 4.20
N MET A 32 7.00 5.74 3.07
CA MET A 32 8.45 5.94 3.07
C MET A 32 8.88 7.13 3.93
N SER A 33 8.14 8.24 3.88
CA SER A 33 8.45 9.44 4.68
C SER A 33 8.28 9.17 6.17
N VAL A 34 7.16 8.56 6.58
CA VAL A 34 6.87 8.27 7.99
C VAL A 34 7.88 7.29 8.58
N VAL A 35 8.19 6.19 7.89
CA VAL A 35 9.19 5.22 8.37
C VAL A 35 10.57 5.85 8.48
N SER A 36 11.00 6.62 7.49
CA SER A 36 12.31 7.29 7.54
C SER A 36 12.38 8.30 8.70
N ILE A 37 11.29 9.04 8.96
CA ILE A 37 11.23 10.01 10.08
C ILE A 37 11.20 9.31 11.45
N VAL A 38 10.36 8.29 11.60
CA VAL A 38 10.15 7.61 12.90
C VAL A 38 11.35 6.76 13.30
N THR A 39 11.99 6.12 12.33
CA THR A 39 13.09 5.18 12.60
C THR A 39 14.47 5.78 12.33
N GLY A 40 14.55 6.93 11.65
CA GLY A 40 15.83 7.53 11.22
C GLY A 40 16.53 6.74 10.11
N ALA A 41 15.89 5.71 9.57
CA ALA A 41 16.44 4.80 8.57
C ALA A 41 16.42 5.44 7.17
N SER A 42 17.32 5.01 6.30
CA SER A 42 17.38 5.51 4.93
C SER A 42 16.08 5.20 4.17
N LEU A 43 15.72 6.00 3.17
CA LEU A 43 14.53 5.77 2.33
C LEU A 43 14.51 4.36 1.71
N PHE A 44 15.68 3.78 1.46
CA PHE A 44 15.81 2.41 0.98
C PHE A 44 15.38 1.38 2.02
N GLU A 45 15.81 1.54 3.28
CA GLU A 45 15.41 0.67 4.39
C GLU A 45 13.91 0.81 4.67
N ALA A 46 13.40 2.04 4.62
CA ALA A 46 11.97 2.32 4.74
C ALA A 46 11.14 1.64 3.64
N GLY A 47 11.62 1.66 2.39
CA GLY A 47 10.98 0.97 1.28
C GLY A 47 10.98 -0.55 1.42
N VAL A 48 12.07 -1.13 1.94
CA VAL A 48 12.15 -2.57 2.23
C VAL A 48 11.16 -2.94 3.33
N VAL A 49 11.10 -2.20 4.43
CA VAL A 49 10.14 -2.44 5.52
C VAL A 49 8.69 -2.35 5.01
N ALA A 50 8.38 -1.34 4.20
CA ALA A 50 7.05 -1.14 3.61
C ALA A 50 6.58 -2.31 2.72
N LEU A 51 7.49 -3.09 2.14
CA LEU A 51 7.17 -4.29 1.36
C LEU A 51 7.19 -5.58 2.21
N VAL A 52 8.12 -5.66 3.14
CA VAL A 52 8.34 -6.84 3.98
C VAL A 52 7.23 -7.00 5.02
N GLU A 53 6.81 -5.91 5.66
CA GLU A 53 5.75 -5.92 6.67
C GLU A 53 4.43 -6.53 6.17
N PRO A 54 3.83 -6.08 5.05
CA PRO A 54 2.61 -6.70 4.53
C PRO A 54 2.82 -8.15 4.07
N THR A 55 4.02 -8.50 3.60
CA THR A 55 4.35 -9.87 3.19
C THR A 55 4.38 -10.82 4.38
N ILE A 56 5.08 -10.45 5.45
CA ILE A 56 5.16 -11.26 6.68
C ILE A 56 3.78 -11.38 7.31
N ASN A 57 3.01 -10.28 7.38
CA ASN A 57 1.66 -10.31 7.92
C ASN A 57 0.73 -11.22 7.10
N GLY A 58 0.84 -11.22 5.77
CA GLY A 58 0.09 -12.12 4.89
C GLY A 58 0.47 -13.60 5.06
N VAL A 59 1.77 -13.91 5.20
CA VAL A 59 2.24 -15.27 5.46
C VAL A 59 1.76 -15.77 6.82
N TRP A 60 1.81 -14.92 7.85
CA TRP A 60 1.29 -15.25 9.17
C TRP A 60 -0.22 -15.49 9.16
N PHE A 61 -0.98 -14.64 8.47
CA PHE A 61 -2.42 -14.84 8.28
C PHE A 61 -2.72 -16.17 7.57
N TYR A 62 -1.98 -16.53 6.52
CA TYR A 62 -2.15 -17.82 5.83
C TYR A 62 -1.83 -19.01 6.76
N ALA A 63 -0.78 -18.90 7.57
CA ALA A 63 -0.45 -19.94 8.55
C ALA A 63 -1.57 -20.11 9.59
N LEU A 64 -2.09 -19.00 10.14
CA LEU A 64 -3.23 -19.01 11.06
C LEU A 64 -4.49 -19.58 10.42
N ASP A 65 -4.83 -19.16 9.20
CA ASP A 65 -5.99 -19.66 8.46
C ASP A 65 -5.90 -21.17 8.23
N LYS A 66 -4.73 -21.66 7.81
CA LYS A 66 -4.47 -23.09 7.62
C LYS A 66 -4.58 -23.86 8.93
N MET A 67 -4.03 -23.33 10.03
CA MET A 67 -4.11 -23.97 11.35
C MET A 67 -5.55 -23.98 11.89
N CYS A 68 -6.27 -22.88 11.75
CA CYS A 68 -7.65 -22.75 12.23
C CYS A 68 -8.62 -23.60 11.41
N THR A 69 -8.46 -23.63 10.08
CA THR A 69 -9.22 -24.52 9.19
C THR A 69 -8.98 -25.99 9.50
N LYS A 70 -7.75 -26.36 9.90
CA LYS A 70 -7.43 -27.72 10.33
C LYS A 70 -8.06 -28.06 11.69
N TYR A 71 -8.17 -27.09 12.59
CA TYR A 71 -8.77 -27.26 13.92
C TYR A 71 -10.30 -27.27 13.90
N ILE A 72 -10.95 -26.47 13.04
CA ILE A 72 -12.41 -26.42 12.88
C ILE A 72 -12.97 -27.67 12.17
N ARG A 73 -12.13 -28.42 11.45
CA ARG A 73 -12.52 -29.59 10.65
C ARG A 73 -12.10 -30.94 11.26
N SER A 74 -11.67 -30.98 12.53
CA SER A 74 -11.50 -32.19 13.36
C SER A 74 -12.47 -32.17 14.52
#